data_AF-A0A920T3R0-F1
#
_entry.id   AF-A0A920T3R0-F1
#
_cell.length_a   1.000
_cell.length_b   1.000
_cell.length_c   1.000
_cell.angle_alpha   90.00
_cell.angle_beta   90.00
_cell.angle_gamma   90.00
#
_symmetry.space_group_name_H-M   'P 1'
#
loop_
_entity.id
_entity.type
_entity.pdbx_description
1 polymer ?
#
loop_
_entity_poly.entity_id
_entity_poly.type
_entity_poly.pdbx_seq_one_letter_code
_entity_poly.pdbx_strand_id
1 'polypeptide(L)'
;MLEGLICPVCENTIEEIDLRDSLKCPSCSVDLKGRKYLDFLGFLMANGIVENLDFFDQEVYSDDVYDLDQTKEEEGDPSEYEKKKDLFNIYENELHPKNVEEDEGIKDYTQFDGINDDWEEFNERDFSASKGGK
;
A
#
# COMPACT_ATOMS: atom_id res chain seq x y z
N MET A 1 -9.13 26.70 -27.16
CA MET A 1 -8.39 25.83 -26.23
C MET A 1 -7.11 26.58 -25.91
N LEU A 2 -6.80 26.81 -24.65
CA LEU A 2 -5.53 27.44 -24.26
C LEU A 2 -4.44 26.38 -24.50
N GLU A 3 -3.86 26.40 -25.69
CA GLU A 3 -2.73 25.56 -26.10
C GLU A 3 -1.48 26.10 -25.39
N GLY A 4 -1.21 25.60 -24.19
CA GLY A 4 0.02 25.93 -23.45
C GLY A 4 -0.15 25.85 -21.95
N LEU A 5 0.95 25.51 -21.27
CA LEU A 5 1.04 25.58 -19.82
C LEU A 5 1.13 27.05 -19.42
N ILE A 6 0.57 27.41 -18.26
CA ILE A 6 0.67 28.77 -17.73
C ILE A 6 1.57 28.74 -16.49
N CYS A 7 2.54 29.66 -16.44
CA CYS A 7 3.38 29.81 -15.27
C CYS A 7 2.55 30.22 -14.06
N PRO A 8 2.64 29.52 -12.91
CA PRO A 8 1.89 29.90 -11.71
C PRO A 8 2.40 31.20 -11.03
N VAL A 9 3.46 31.82 -11.56
CA VAL A 9 4.10 33.01 -10.98
C VAL A 9 3.91 34.25 -11.85
N CYS A 10 4.25 34.16 -13.13
CA CYS A 10 4.21 35.29 -14.05
C CYS A 10 3.06 35.24 -15.06
N GLU A 11 2.22 34.20 -14.99
CA GLU A 11 1.03 34.00 -15.85
C GLU A 11 1.33 33.94 -17.36
N ASN A 12 2.61 33.94 -17.75
CA ASN A 12 3.01 33.74 -19.13
C ASN A 12 2.85 32.27 -19.53
N THR A 13 2.60 32.06 -20.82
CA THR A 13 2.59 30.74 -21.43
C THR A 13 4.00 30.13 -21.43
N ILE A 14 4.09 28.85 -21.10
CA ILE A 14 5.31 28.04 -21.12
C ILE A 14 5.06 26.86 -22.06
N GLU A 15 6.06 26.54 -22.88
CA GLU A 15 6.03 25.33 -23.71
C GLU A 15 6.44 24.11 -22.89
N GLU A 16 5.83 22.95 -23.16
CA GLU A 16 6.14 21.69 -22.46
C GLU A 16 7.64 21.32 -22.58
N ILE A 17 8.24 21.64 -23.73
CA ILE A 17 9.65 21.37 -24.03
C ILE A 17 10.57 22.12 -23.06
N ASP A 18 10.22 23.34 -22.67
CA ASP A 18 11.04 24.16 -21.78
C ASP A 18 11.12 23.61 -20.36
N LEU A 19 10.09 22.86 -19.93
CA LEU A 19 9.98 22.30 -18.58
C LEU A 19 10.51 20.87 -18.48
N ARG A 20 10.76 20.20 -19.61
CA ARG A 20 11.19 18.79 -19.65
C ARG A 20 12.55 18.59 -18.96
N ASP A 21 13.50 19.48 -19.22
CA ASP A 21 14.88 19.37 -18.71
C ASP A 21 15.08 20.16 -17.41
N SER A 22 14.34 21.25 -17.24
CA SER A 22 14.50 22.19 -16.12
C SER A 22 13.15 22.78 -15.73
N LEU A 23 12.72 22.57 -14.48
CA LEU A 23 11.49 23.14 -13.89
C LEU A 23 11.60 24.66 -13.64
N LYS A 24 12.29 25.40 -14.51
CA LYS A 24 12.44 26.86 -14.43
C LYS A 24 11.61 27.51 -15.50
N CYS A 25 10.83 28.51 -15.11
CA CYS A 25 10.08 29.27 -16.10
C CYS A 25 11.05 30.08 -17.01
N PRO A 26 10.94 30.01 -18.34
CA PRO A 26 11.79 30.78 -19.26
C PRO A 26 11.53 32.29 -19.18
N SER A 27 10.33 32.71 -18.78
CA SER A 27 9.94 34.13 -18.70
C SER A 27 10.45 34.83 -17.43
N CYS A 28 10.26 34.21 -16.25
CA CYS A 28 10.60 34.83 -14.97
C CYS A 28 11.80 34.20 -14.28
N SER A 29 12.37 33.12 -14.85
CA SER A 29 13.50 32.38 -14.31
C SER A 29 13.31 31.83 -12.89
N VAL A 30 12.06 31.81 -12.40
CA VAL A 30 11.73 31.26 -11.09
C VAL A 30 11.80 29.75 -11.17
N ASP A 31 12.41 29.16 -10.15
CA ASP A 31 12.41 27.72 -9.94
C ASP A 31 11.04 27.28 -9.45
N LEU A 32 10.41 26.41 -10.24
CA LEU A 32 9.10 25.82 -9.97
C LEU A 32 9.24 24.50 -9.22
N LYS A 33 10.46 24.00 -8.98
CA LYS A 33 10.73 22.83 -8.13
C LYS A 33 10.57 23.20 -6.65
N GLY A 34 9.33 23.33 -6.19
CA GLY A 34 9.08 23.64 -4.79
C GLY A 34 7.63 23.40 -4.38
N ARG A 35 7.44 23.16 -3.07
CA ARG A 35 6.15 22.77 -2.49
C ARG A 35 4.98 23.70 -2.79
N LYS A 36 5.25 25.01 -2.91
CA LYS A 36 4.22 26.01 -3.26
C LYS A 36 3.56 25.77 -4.63
N TYR A 37 4.15 24.91 -5.46
CA TYR A 37 3.65 24.57 -6.79
C TYR A 37 3.28 23.09 -6.92
N LEU A 38 2.96 22.40 -5.81
CA LEU A 38 2.64 20.95 -5.83
C LEU A 38 1.55 20.60 -6.83
N ASP A 39 0.45 21.35 -6.90
CA ASP A 39 -0.63 21.07 -7.85
C ASP A 39 -0.16 21.19 -9.31
N PHE A 40 0.69 22.18 -9.59
CA PHE A 40 1.28 22.38 -10.92
C PHE A 40 2.27 21.26 -11.26
N LEU A 41 3.14 20.89 -10.32
CA LEU A 41 4.09 19.78 -10.48
C LEU A 41 3.38 18.43 -10.66
N GLY A 42 2.31 18.18 -9.88
CA GLY A 42 1.46 17.00 -10.00
C GLY A 42 0.78 16.92 -11.37
N PHE A 43 0.30 18.06 -11.90
CA PHE A 43 -0.21 18.11 -13.27
C PHE A 43 0.86 17.74 -14.30
N LEU A 44 2.08 18.28 -14.17
CA LEU A 44 3.18 17.97 -15.09
C LEU A 44 3.55 16.47 -15.07
N MET A 45 3.57 15.85 -13.89
CA MET A 45 3.82 14.40 -13.74
C MET A 45 2.68 13.56 -14.31
N ALA A 46 1.42 13.90 -14.00
CA ALA A 46 0.25 13.13 -14.45
C ALA A 46 0.12 13.10 -15.98
N ASN A 47 0.57 14.17 -16.65
CA ASN A 47 0.61 14.26 -18.11
C ASN A 47 1.94 13.77 -18.72
N GLY A 48 2.93 13.38 -17.91
CA GLY A 48 4.22 12.89 -18.38
C GLY A 48 5.10 13.93 -19.08
N ILE A 49 4.91 15.22 -18.78
CA ILE A 49 5.67 16.32 -19.39
C ILE A 49 7.10 16.39 -18.81
N VAL A 50 7.25 15.97 -17.56
CA VAL A 50 8.51 16.08 -16.81
C VAL A 50 8.95 14.70 -16.34
N GLU A 51 10.18 14.33 -16.71
CA GLU A 51 10.81 13.05 -16.34
C GLU A 51 11.74 13.19 -15.12
N ASN A 52 12.13 14.42 -14.78
CA ASN A 52 13.12 14.71 -13.72
C ASN A 52 12.51 15.01 -12.35
N LEU A 53 11.23 14.67 -12.14
CA LEU A 53 10.53 14.85 -10.87
C LEU A 53 10.03 13.49 -10.39
N ASP A 54 10.52 13.06 -9.22
CA ASP A 54 10.10 11.83 -8.57
C ASP A 54 9.14 12.14 -7.41
N PHE A 55 8.19 11.23 -7.15
CA PHE A 55 7.30 11.30 -6.00
C PHE A 55 8.06 11.28 -4.67
N PHE A 56 9.28 10.71 -4.67
CA PHE A 56 10.14 10.63 -3.50
C PHE A 56 11.09 11.83 -3.34
N ASP A 57 10.93 12.89 -4.13
CA ASP A 57 11.81 14.06 -4.05
C ASP A 57 11.61 14.79 -2.71
N GLN A 58 12.51 14.57 -1.77
CA GLN A 58 12.41 15.06 -0.39
C GLN A 58 12.37 16.60 -0.32
N GLU A 59 12.93 17.30 -1.31
CA GLU A 59 12.83 18.76 -1.36
C GLU A 59 11.40 19.26 -1.60
N VAL A 60 10.55 18.44 -2.24
CA VAL A 60 9.18 18.79 -2.64
C VAL A 60 8.14 18.10 -1.75
N TYR A 61 8.39 16.85 -1.35
CA TYR A 61 7.44 15.97 -0.65
C TYR A 61 7.84 15.62 0.81
N SER A 62 8.83 16.31 1.40
CA SER A 62 9.35 15.99 2.74
C SER A 62 8.32 15.96 3.87
N ASP A 63 7.27 16.78 3.82
CA ASP A 63 6.30 16.89 4.91
C ASP A 63 5.37 15.65 5.01
N ASP A 64 5.16 14.94 3.91
CA ASP A 64 4.33 13.72 3.90
C ASP A 64 5.15 12.46 4.20
N VAL A 65 6.48 12.60 4.29
CA VAL A 65 7.35 11.54 4.78
C VAL A 65 7.22 11.53 6.30
N TYR A 66 6.34 10.66 6.79
CA TYR A 66 6.27 10.33 8.21
C TYR A 66 7.67 10.05 8.73
N ASP A 67 7.93 10.49 9.96
CA ASP A 67 9.18 10.18 10.63
C ASP A 67 9.25 8.67 10.86
N LEU A 68 9.87 7.95 9.93
CA LEU A 68 10.08 6.50 9.96
C LEU A 68 11.16 6.11 10.98
N ASP A 69 11.46 7.00 11.92
CA ASP A 69 12.35 6.73 13.02
C ASP A 69 11.75 5.64 13.93
N GLN A 70 12.17 4.41 13.68
CA GLN A 70 11.83 3.23 14.47
C GLN A 70 12.35 3.31 15.91
N THR A 71 13.17 4.31 16.24
CA THR A 71 13.61 4.56 17.61
C THR A 71 12.63 5.41 18.41
N LYS A 72 11.62 6.01 17.77
CA LYS A 72 10.51 6.65 18.46
C LYS A 72 9.60 5.59 19.07
N GLU A 73 9.28 5.79 20.34
CA GLU A 73 8.35 4.96 21.08
C GLU A 73 6.96 5.12 20.44
N GLU A 74 6.39 4.02 19.94
CA GLU A 74 5.05 4.00 19.35
C GLU A 74 4.02 4.38 20.43
N GLU A 75 3.17 5.38 20.16
CA GLU A 75 2.13 5.79 21.10
C GLU A 75 1.03 4.72 21.19
N GLY A 76 1.15 3.87 22.21
CA GLY A 76 0.11 2.91 22.59
C GLY A 76 0.70 1.54 22.84
N ASP A 77 0.63 1.08 24.07
CA ASP A 77 1.02 -0.30 24.41
C ASP A 77 -0.04 -1.27 23.86
N PRO A 78 0.28 -2.14 22.89
CA PRO A 78 -0.67 -3.12 22.36
C PRO A 78 -1.25 -4.04 23.44
N SER A 79 -0.53 -4.23 24.55
CA SER A 79 -0.99 -5.03 25.70
C SER A 79 -2.15 -4.39 26.47
N GLU A 80 -2.41 -3.08 26.32
CA GLU A 80 -3.61 -2.44 26.90
C GLU A 80 -4.91 -2.88 26.21
N TYR A 81 -4.82 -3.29 24.95
CA TYR A 81 -5.96 -3.69 24.12
C TYR A 81 -6.08 -5.22 23.98
N GLU A 82 -5.07 -5.97 24.43
CA GLU A 82 -5.14 -7.42 24.52
C GLU A 82 -6.16 -7.82 25.59
N LYS A 83 -7.30 -8.35 25.14
CA LYS A 83 -8.33 -8.88 26.04
C LYS A 83 -7.72 -10.00 26.86
N LYS A 84 -7.60 -9.78 28.18
CA LYS A 84 -7.10 -10.78 29.13
C LYS A 84 -7.80 -12.11 28.89
N LYS A 85 -7.02 -13.19 28.85
CA LYS A 85 -7.45 -14.57 28.57
C LYS A 85 -8.67 -15.01 29.40
N ASP A 86 -8.86 -14.41 30.58
CA ASP A 86 -10.02 -14.62 31.45
C ASP A 86 -11.38 -14.30 30.79
N LEU A 87 -11.44 -13.42 29.78
CA LEU A 87 -12.68 -13.13 29.04
C LEU A 87 -13.10 -14.27 28.08
N PHE A 88 -12.17 -15.16 27.70
CA PHE A 88 -12.45 -16.29 26.80
C PHE A 88 -12.98 -17.53 27.55
N ASN A 89 -12.81 -17.58 28.88
CA ASN A 89 -13.26 -18.71 29.72
C ASN A 89 -14.79 -18.83 29.87
N ILE A 90 -15.56 -17.84 29.40
CA ILE A 90 -17.02 -17.86 29.52
C ILE A 90 -17.63 -18.89 28.56
N TYR A 91 -17.02 -19.10 27.38
CA TYR A 91 -17.56 -20.01 26.36
C TYR A 91 -16.89 -21.39 26.34
N GLU A 92 -15.64 -21.53 26.80
CA GLU A 92 -14.97 -22.85 26.82
C GLU A 92 -15.65 -23.84 27.78
N ASN A 93 -16.22 -23.38 28.89
CA ASN A 93 -16.87 -24.28 29.86
C ASN A 93 -18.33 -24.63 29.53
N GLU A 94 -19.01 -23.88 28.65
CA GLU A 94 -20.41 -24.14 28.27
C GLU A 94 -20.54 -25.06 27.04
N LEU A 95 -19.48 -25.20 26.23
CA LEU A 95 -19.53 -25.97 24.98
C LEU A 95 -19.07 -27.41 25.06
N HIS A 96 -18.64 -27.91 26.22
CA HIS A 96 -18.40 -29.35 26.38
C HIS A 96 -19.70 -30.04 26.79
N PRO A 97 -20.36 -30.79 25.89
CA PRO A 97 -21.44 -31.65 26.31
C PRO A 97 -20.83 -32.69 27.25
N LYS A 98 -21.28 -32.73 28.51
CA LYS A 98 -20.92 -33.80 29.47
C LYS A 98 -21.51 -35.17 29.09
N ASN A 99 -22.00 -35.32 27.86
CA ASN A 99 -22.58 -36.55 27.34
C ASN A 99 -21.97 -36.81 25.96
N VAL A 100 -20.69 -37.18 25.94
CA VAL A 100 -20.18 -37.98 24.82
C VAL A 100 -20.15 -39.39 25.35
N GLU A 101 -21.31 -40.05 25.30
CA GLU A 101 -21.27 -41.47 24.99
C GLU A 101 -20.54 -41.55 23.65
N GLU A 102 -19.33 -42.11 23.71
CA GLU A 102 -18.61 -42.60 22.55
C GLU A 102 -19.62 -43.41 21.72
N ASP A 103 -19.67 -43.21 20.40
CA ASP A 103 -20.59 -43.86 19.46
C ASP A 103 -21.92 -43.13 19.18
N GLU A 104 -21.87 -41.99 18.48
CA GLU A 104 -22.76 -41.71 17.34
C GLU A 104 -22.33 -40.39 16.69
N GLY A 105 -21.67 -40.49 15.54
CA GLY A 105 -21.17 -39.35 14.77
C GLY A 105 -22.23 -38.28 14.54
N ILE A 106 -21.83 -37.02 14.72
CA ILE A 106 -22.64 -35.84 14.44
C ILE A 106 -23.07 -35.90 12.97
N LYS A 107 -24.37 -36.13 12.74
CA LYS A 107 -24.96 -36.52 11.43
C LYS A 107 -24.75 -35.52 10.28
N ASP A 108 -24.28 -34.31 10.56
CA ASP A 108 -24.05 -33.25 9.55
C ASP A 108 -22.65 -32.64 9.61
N TYR A 109 -21.71 -33.20 10.39
CA TYR A 109 -20.34 -32.70 10.45
C TYR A 109 -19.39 -33.68 9.78
N THR A 110 -19.01 -33.41 8.53
CA THR A 110 -17.87 -34.06 7.90
C THR A 110 -16.60 -33.43 8.44
N GLN A 111 -15.92 -34.13 9.35
CA GLN A 111 -14.57 -33.75 9.77
C GLN A 111 -13.67 -33.72 8.53
N PHE A 112 -13.07 -32.56 8.25
CA PHE A 112 -12.11 -32.43 7.16
C PHE A 112 -10.86 -33.24 7.53
N ASP A 113 -10.53 -34.26 6.73
CA ASP A 113 -9.41 -35.20 6.96
C ASP A 113 -8.02 -34.54 6.87
N GLY A 114 -7.96 -33.24 6.61
CA GLY A 114 -6.73 -32.53 6.31
C GLY A 114 -6.30 -32.79 4.86
N ILE A 115 -5.76 -31.76 4.21
CA ILE A 115 -4.91 -31.98 3.05
C ILE A 115 -3.54 -32.36 3.60
N ASN A 116 -3.03 -33.53 3.20
CA ASN A 116 -1.68 -33.98 3.53
C ASN A 116 -0.64 -33.50 2.52
N ASP A 117 -1.04 -32.64 1.58
CA ASP A 117 -0.11 -32.02 0.62
C ASP A 117 0.69 -30.97 1.37
N ASP A 118 2.01 -31.14 1.36
CA ASP A 118 2.92 -30.12 1.85
C ASP A 118 2.67 -28.84 1.05
N TRP A 119 2.74 -27.69 1.73
CA TRP A 119 2.49 -26.37 1.12
C TRP A 119 3.36 -26.11 -0.12
N GLU A 120 4.52 -26.76 -0.24
CA GLU A 120 5.36 -26.75 -1.43
C GLU A 120 4.70 -27.49 -2.62
N GLU A 121 4.09 -28.66 -2.40
CA GLU A 121 3.45 -29.47 -3.44
C GLU A 121 2.20 -28.78 -4.04
N PHE A 122 1.46 -28.03 -3.22
CA PHE A 122 0.33 -27.22 -3.69
C PHE A 122 0.76 -26.12 -4.68
N ASN A 123 1.88 -25.44 -4.41
CA ASN A 123 2.40 -24.37 -5.27
C ASN A 123 3.05 -24.91 -6.56
N GLU A 124 3.57 -26.14 -6.55
CA GLU A 124 4.19 -26.76 -7.74
C GLU A 124 3.19 -27.28 -8.78
N ARG A 125 1.92 -27.50 -8.40
CA ARG A 125 0.87 -28.00 -9.31
C ARG A 125 0.63 -27.11 -10.53
N ASP A 126 0.71 -25.80 -10.37
CA ASP A 126 0.51 -24.85 -11.49
C ASP A 126 1.73 -24.80 -12.43
N PHE A 127 2.94 -25.11 -11.95
CA PHE A 127 4.15 -25.11 -12.77
C PHE A 127 4.36 -26.41 -13.56
N SER A 128 3.89 -27.55 -13.01
CA SER A 128 4.03 -28.86 -13.67
C SER A 128 3.07 -29.05 -14.85
N ALA A 129 1.87 -28.45 -14.81
CA ALA A 129 0.91 -28.47 -15.91
C ALA A 129 1.43 -27.81 -17.20
N SER A 130 2.39 -26.86 -17.09
CA SER A 130 3.03 -26.19 -18.21
C SER A 130 4.10 -27.03 -18.94
N LYS A 131 4.61 -28.11 -18.36
CA LYS A 131 5.73 -28.90 -18.93
C LYS A 131 5.32 -30.20 -19.63
N GLY A 132 4.03 -30.53 -19.66
CA GLY A 132 3.50 -31.76 -20.28
C GLY A 132 3.04 -31.62 -21.74
N GLY A 133 3.33 -30.51 -22.42
CA GLY A 133 2.93 -30.27 -23.81
C GLY A 133 4.08 -30.46 -24.80
N LYS A 134 4.46 -31.71 -25.07
CA LYS A 134 5.21 -32.07 -26.29
C LYS A 134 4.96 -33.52 -26.68
#